data_AF-A0A9Q0ZHV8-F1
#
_entry.id   AF-A0A9Q0ZHV8-F1
#
_cell.length_a   1.000
_cell.length_b   1.000
_cell.length_c   1.000
_cell.angle_alpha   90.00
_cell.angle_beta   90.00
_cell.angle_gamma   90.00
#
_symmetry.space_group_name_H-M   'P 1'
#
loop_
_entity.id
_entity.type
_entity.pdbx_description
1 polymer ?
#
loop_
_entity_poly.entity_id
_entity_poly.type
_entity_poly.pdbx_seq_one_letter_code
_entity_poly.pdbx_strand_id
1 'polypeptide(L)'
;MEMVDDGIMEKLDLKTLGFESTNDKFRIADFGCSVGPNTFFAVENIMKAVEHKHLAQFNNSAALSGFQVFFNDVTTNDFNTLFKALHSNEKYLPLYYSSSKEIEEIIKANGNFSIERMDSLSHNIWKTSRETKIKVSVTGGRAVFQGLLEDHFGREVAEKTFENFETKLDENFSIIDGAAHEHIDHFILLKRNVN
;
A
#
# COMPACT_ATOMS: atom_id res chain seq x y z
N MET A 1 0.27 -10.69 4.19
CA MET A 1 0.74 -11.59 3.10
C MET A 1 -0.21 -12.75 2.94
N GLU A 2 -0.57 -13.43 4.04
CA GLU A 2 -1.60 -14.50 4.04
C GLU A 2 -2.84 -14.15 3.22
N MET A 3 -3.42 -12.95 3.40
CA MET A 3 -4.62 -12.55 2.62
C MET A 3 -4.40 -12.42 1.10
N VAL A 4 -3.19 -12.06 0.68
CA VAL A 4 -2.83 -12.01 -0.75
C VAL A 4 -2.70 -13.42 -1.28
N ASP A 5 -2.01 -14.29 -0.54
CA ASP A 5 -1.84 -15.70 -0.89
C ASP A 5 -3.20 -16.41 -0.95
N ASP A 6 -4.05 -16.24 0.07
CA ASP A 6 -5.43 -16.74 0.12
C ASP A 6 -6.24 -16.23 -1.08
N GLY A 7 -6.18 -14.91 -1.35
CA GLY A 7 -6.88 -14.31 -2.48
C GLY A 7 -6.47 -14.92 -3.81
N ILE A 8 -5.17 -15.14 -4.02
CA ILE A 8 -4.65 -15.81 -5.22
C ILE A 8 -5.12 -17.27 -5.26
N MET A 9 -4.98 -18.00 -4.15
CA MET A 9 -5.33 -19.42 -4.09
C MET A 9 -6.83 -19.67 -4.27
N GLU A 10 -7.69 -18.78 -3.80
CA GLU A 10 -9.14 -18.93 -3.87
C GLU A 10 -9.73 -18.37 -5.18
N LYS A 11 -9.23 -17.21 -5.64
CA LYS A 11 -9.91 -16.41 -6.68
C LYS A 11 -9.21 -16.38 -8.03
N LEU A 12 -7.90 -16.59 -8.09
CA LEU A 12 -7.17 -16.60 -9.35
C LEU A 12 -7.41 -17.94 -10.07
N ASP A 13 -7.89 -17.91 -11.30
CA ASP A 13 -8.08 -19.12 -12.10
C ASP A 13 -7.20 -19.08 -13.35
N LEU A 14 -6.03 -19.71 -13.25
CA LEU A 14 -5.01 -19.69 -14.31
C LEU A 14 -5.47 -20.48 -15.56
N LYS A 15 -6.29 -21.52 -15.39
CA LYS A 15 -6.88 -22.28 -16.49
C LYS A 15 -7.79 -21.42 -17.35
N THR A 16 -8.75 -20.75 -16.72
CA THR A 16 -9.69 -19.86 -17.42
C THR A 16 -8.96 -18.68 -18.08
N LEU A 17 -7.82 -18.27 -17.53
CA LEU A 17 -6.96 -17.22 -18.09
C LEU A 17 -5.99 -17.72 -19.18
N GLY A 18 -6.02 -19.01 -19.53
CA GLY A 18 -5.23 -19.56 -20.62
C GLY A 18 -3.76 -19.81 -20.30
N PHE A 19 -3.36 -19.81 -19.02
CA PHE A 19 -1.97 -20.07 -18.58
C PHE A 19 -1.63 -21.58 -18.55
N GLU A 20 -2.19 -22.36 -19.48
CA GLU A 20 -1.91 -23.80 -19.59
C GLU A 20 -0.60 -24.07 -20.36
N SER A 21 -0.08 -23.06 -21.08
CA SER A 21 1.10 -23.20 -21.93
C SER A 21 2.37 -22.66 -21.26
N THR A 22 3.51 -23.25 -21.62
CA THR A 22 4.84 -22.88 -21.09
C THR A 22 5.39 -21.58 -21.67
N ASN A 23 4.59 -20.81 -22.44
CA ASN A 23 5.03 -19.54 -23.05
C ASN A 23 4.31 -18.31 -22.47
N ASP A 24 3.38 -18.51 -21.54
CA ASP A 24 2.59 -17.43 -20.97
C ASP A 24 3.32 -16.75 -19.81
N LYS A 25 3.52 -15.43 -19.93
CA LYS A 25 4.18 -14.62 -18.91
C LYS A 25 3.15 -14.01 -17.98
N PHE A 26 3.27 -14.30 -16.69
CA PHE A 26 2.42 -13.66 -15.68
C PHE A 26 2.95 -12.25 -15.38
N ARG A 27 2.08 -11.25 -15.44
CA ARG A 27 2.47 -9.85 -15.29
C ARG A 27 2.01 -9.32 -13.94
N ILE A 28 2.91 -8.68 -13.21
CA ILE A 28 2.66 -8.05 -11.92
C ILE A 28 2.99 -6.58 -12.06
N ALA A 29 2.13 -5.70 -11.54
CA ALA A 29 2.40 -4.27 -11.45
C ALA A 29 2.26 -3.84 -9.99
N ASP A 30 3.30 -3.23 -9.44
CA ASP A 30 3.29 -2.61 -8.11
C ASP A 30 3.18 -1.08 -8.27
N PHE A 31 2.11 -0.50 -7.72
CA PHE A 31 1.82 0.93 -7.78
C PHE A 31 2.10 1.57 -6.42
N GLY A 32 3.11 2.44 -6.36
CA GLY A 32 3.65 3.01 -5.12
C GLY A 32 4.82 2.20 -4.55
N CYS A 33 5.70 1.69 -5.41
CA CYS A 33 6.74 0.74 -5.05
C CYS A 33 7.90 1.32 -4.19
N SER A 34 8.08 2.64 -4.19
CA SER A 34 9.22 3.34 -3.60
C SER A 34 10.56 2.75 -4.07
N VAL A 35 11.60 2.86 -3.24
CA VAL A 35 12.96 2.36 -3.52
C VAL A 35 13.46 1.34 -2.48
N GLY A 36 12.62 1.01 -1.49
CA GLY A 36 12.95 0.10 -0.39
C GLY A 36 12.75 -1.38 -0.73
N PRO A 37 13.21 -2.31 0.13
CA PRO A 37 13.10 -3.75 -0.11
C PRO A 37 11.66 -4.28 -0.05
N ASN A 38 10.71 -3.50 0.50
CA ASN A 38 9.32 -3.92 0.67
C ASN A 38 8.63 -4.29 -0.65
N THR A 39 8.88 -3.53 -1.73
CA THR A 39 8.31 -3.83 -3.05
C THR A 39 8.78 -5.19 -3.58
N PHE A 40 10.07 -5.51 -3.40
CA PHE A 40 10.62 -6.79 -3.82
C PHE A 40 10.02 -7.94 -3.01
N PHE A 41 9.87 -7.80 -1.70
CA PHE A 41 9.22 -8.82 -0.88
C PHE A 41 7.73 -8.99 -1.24
N ALA A 42 7.00 -7.90 -1.51
CA ALA A 42 5.61 -7.99 -1.92
C ALA A 42 5.47 -8.77 -3.23
N VAL A 43 6.26 -8.43 -4.25
CA VAL A 43 6.27 -9.11 -5.54
C VAL A 43 6.73 -10.56 -5.41
N GLU A 44 7.80 -10.84 -4.66
CA GLU A 44 8.33 -12.19 -4.47
C GLU A 44 7.27 -13.14 -3.91
N ASN A 45 6.50 -12.68 -2.94
CA ASN A 45 5.45 -13.50 -2.35
C ASN A 45 4.24 -13.67 -3.29
N ILE A 46 3.88 -12.67 -4.10
CA ILE A 46 2.90 -12.85 -5.18
C ILE A 46 3.39 -13.91 -6.19
N MET A 47 4.67 -13.84 -6.60
CA MET A 47 5.24 -14.83 -7.53
C MET A 47 5.14 -16.25 -6.96
N LYS A 48 5.54 -16.44 -5.71
CA LYS A 48 5.43 -17.74 -5.01
C LYS A 48 4.00 -18.25 -4.93
N ALA A 49 3.04 -17.38 -4.58
CA ALA A 49 1.63 -17.75 -4.49
C ALA A 49 1.06 -18.17 -5.87
N VAL A 50 1.42 -17.46 -6.93
CA VAL A 50 1.00 -17.79 -8.31
C VAL A 50 1.63 -19.10 -8.78
N GLU A 51 2.92 -19.34 -8.50
CA GLU A 51 3.59 -20.61 -8.80
C GLU A 51 2.93 -21.78 -8.09
N HIS A 52 2.63 -21.62 -6.80
CA HIS A 52 1.93 -22.64 -6.03
C HIS A 52 0.54 -22.92 -6.58
N LYS A 53 -0.22 -21.87 -6.92
CA LYS A 53 -1.53 -21.98 -7.55
C LYS A 53 -1.47 -22.72 -8.89
N HIS A 54 -0.45 -22.43 -9.70
CA HIS A 54 -0.21 -23.11 -10.96
C HIS A 54 0.05 -24.61 -10.75
N LEU A 55 0.99 -24.98 -9.88
CA LEU A 55 1.29 -26.38 -9.56
C LEU A 55 0.04 -27.15 -9.11
N ALA A 56 -0.77 -26.52 -8.26
CA ALA A 56 -2.02 -27.08 -7.75
C ALA A 56 -3.09 -27.28 -8.85
N GLN A 57 -3.16 -26.40 -9.86
CA GLN A 57 -4.13 -26.52 -10.95
C GLN A 57 -3.69 -27.48 -12.06
N PHE A 58 -2.39 -27.64 -12.31
CA PHE A 58 -1.84 -28.34 -13.46
C PHE A 58 -1.08 -29.64 -13.14
N ASN A 59 -1.32 -30.25 -11.97
CA ASN A 59 -0.76 -31.56 -11.58
C ASN A 59 0.77 -31.67 -11.72
N ASN A 60 1.51 -30.63 -11.29
CA ASN A 60 2.97 -30.55 -11.43
C ASN A 60 3.51 -30.60 -12.88
N SER A 61 2.68 -30.30 -13.88
CA SER A 61 3.14 -30.02 -15.24
C SER A 61 3.91 -28.69 -15.30
N ALA A 62 4.69 -28.51 -16.38
CA ALA A 62 5.73 -27.50 -16.61
C ALA A 62 5.47 -26.13 -15.96
N ALA A 63 6.52 -25.58 -15.32
CA ALA A 63 6.48 -24.29 -14.63
C ALA A 63 6.06 -23.14 -15.56
N LEU A 64 5.42 -22.13 -14.97
CA LEU A 64 5.06 -20.89 -15.65
C LEU A 64 6.28 -20.29 -16.37
N SER A 65 6.10 -19.77 -17.59
CA SER A 65 7.22 -19.36 -18.47
C SER A 65 8.12 -18.27 -17.88
N GLY A 66 7.60 -17.54 -16.91
CA GLY A 66 8.29 -16.52 -16.14
C GLY A 66 7.36 -15.37 -15.76
N PHE A 67 7.88 -14.52 -14.90
CA PHE A 67 7.20 -13.31 -14.45
C PHE A 67 7.74 -12.09 -15.20
N GLN A 68 6.86 -11.13 -15.47
CA GLN A 68 7.24 -9.78 -15.87
C GLN A 68 6.69 -8.82 -14.82
N VAL A 69 7.58 -8.08 -14.18
CA VAL A 69 7.22 -7.18 -13.08
C VAL A 69 7.43 -5.74 -13.52
N PHE A 70 6.42 -4.91 -13.29
CA PHE A 70 6.45 -3.47 -13.51
C PHE A 70 6.40 -2.77 -12.15
N PHE A 71 7.43 -1.99 -11.85
CA PHE A 71 7.49 -1.16 -10.66
C PHE A 71 7.12 0.26 -11.07
N ASN A 72 5.96 0.74 -10.60
CA ASN A 72 5.48 2.07 -10.91
C ASN A 72 5.43 2.91 -9.64
N ASP A 73 6.16 4.01 -9.66
CA ASP A 73 6.02 5.10 -8.69
C ASP A 73 5.81 6.41 -9.44
N VAL A 74 5.45 7.46 -8.72
CA VAL A 74 5.49 8.82 -9.28
C VAL A 74 6.92 9.11 -9.77
N THR A 75 7.06 9.71 -10.96
CA THR A 75 8.34 9.92 -11.68
C THR A 75 9.32 10.86 -10.96
N THR A 76 8.94 11.26 -9.77
CA THR A 76 9.44 12.36 -8.98
C THR A 76 8.87 12.21 -7.58
N ASN A 77 9.67 12.50 -6.57
CA ASN A 77 9.22 13.21 -5.37
C ASN A 77 8.56 14.60 -5.71
N ASP A 78 7.70 14.70 -6.74
CA ASP A 78 7.06 15.91 -7.28
C ASP A 78 5.56 15.63 -7.43
N PHE A 79 5.00 15.04 -6.38
CA PHE A 79 3.73 15.51 -5.79
C PHE A 79 3.54 17.04 -5.95
N ASN A 80 4.65 17.78 -5.92
CA ASN A 80 4.74 19.21 -6.20
C ASN A 80 4.12 19.70 -7.52
N THR A 81 3.74 18.87 -8.51
CA THR A 81 3.16 19.43 -9.75
C THR A 81 1.67 19.73 -9.59
N LEU A 82 0.95 18.89 -8.84
CA LEU A 82 -0.41 19.21 -8.40
C LEU A 82 -0.40 20.31 -7.32
N PHE A 83 0.65 20.37 -6.47
CA PHE A 83 0.79 21.37 -5.41
C PHE A 83 1.37 22.72 -5.84
N LYS A 84 2.09 22.79 -6.96
CA LYS A 84 2.43 24.05 -7.64
C LYS A 84 1.19 24.65 -8.31
N ALA A 85 0.21 23.81 -8.69
CA ALA A 85 -1.04 24.22 -9.32
C ALA A 85 -2.12 24.63 -8.29
N LEU A 86 -2.16 23.98 -7.12
CA LEU A 86 -2.91 24.47 -5.96
C LEU A 86 -2.18 25.73 -5.44
N HIS A 87 -2.87 26.87 -5.42
CA HIS A 87 -2.27 28.15 -5.08
C HIS A 87 -1.42 28.07 -3.79
N SER A 88 -0.18 28.58 -3.87
CA SER A 88 0.88 28.55 -2.84
C SER A 88 0.54 29.19 -1.48
N ASN A 89 -0.72 29.57 -1.25
CA ASN A 89 -1.18 30.28 -0.05
C ASN A 89 -1.97 29.40 0.92
N GLU A 90 -2.27 28.15 0.57
CA GLU A 90 -3.07 27.28 1.43
C GLU A 90 -2.25 26.17 2.09
N LYS A 91 -2.30 26.13 3.42
CA LYS A 91 -1.55 25.24 4.31
C LYS A 91 -2.25 23.88 4.44
N TYR A 92 -2.45 23.16 3.35
CA TYR A 92 -3.12 21.86 3.39
C TYR A 92 -2.13 20.70 3.24
N LEU A 93 -2.25 19.71 4.13
CA LEU A 93 -1.64 18.40 3.93
C LEU A 93 -2.52 17.61 2.96
N PRO A 94 -1.97 17.06 1.87
CA PRO A 94 -2.73 16.33 0.86
C PRO A 94 -3.00 14.89 1.29
N LEU A 95 -3.63 14.73 2.45
CA LEU A 95 -3.98 13.43 2.99
C LEU A 95 -5.48 13.31 3.12
N TYR A 96 -5.98 12.20 2.59
CA TYR A 96 -7.37 11.81 2.72
C TYR A 96 -7.42 10.35 3.17
N TYR A 97 -8.10 10.12 4.29
CA TYR A 97 -8.30 8.78 4.83
C TYR A 97 -9.74 8.37 4.53
N SER A 98 -9.90 7.46 3.56
CA SER A 98 -11.22 6.98 3.16
C SER A 98 -11.77 5.94 4.13
N SER A 99 -13.10 5.93 4.28
CA SER A 99 -13.80 4.85 4.98
C SER A 99 -14.02 3.64 4.06
N SER A 100 -14.20 2.45 4.61
CA SER A 100 -14.51 1.25 3.81
C SER A 100 -15.75 1.46 2.93
N LYS A 101 -16.78 2.10 3.49
CA LYS A 101 -18.03 2.39 2.79
C LYS A 101 -17.81 3.31 1.58
N GLU A 102 -17.00 4.35 1.75
CA GLU A 102 -16.70 5.28 0.68
C GLU A 102 -15.94 4.58 -0.46
N ILE A 103 -14.93 3.77 -0.13
CA ILE A 103 -14.17 3.01 -1.13
C ILE A 103 -15.11 2.05 -1.88
N GLU A 104 -16.00 1.36 -1.16
CA GLU A 104 -17.01 0.48 -1.76
C GLU A 104 -17.94 1.23 -2.73
N GLU A 105 -18.43 2.42 -2.34
CA GLU A 105 -19.27 3.27 -3.19
C GLU A 105 -18.53 3.72 -4.47
N ILE A 106 -17.25 4.09 -4.36
CA ILE A 106 -16.42 4.48 -5.50
C ILE A 106 -16.22 3.30 -6.47
N ILE A 107 -15.90 2.10 -5.94
CA ILE A 107 -15.71 0.90 -6.78
C ILE A 107 -17.01 0.53 -7.50
N LYS A 108 -18.15 0.56 -6.80
CA LYS A 108 -19.46 0.29 -7.39
C LYS A 108 -19.81 1.30 -8.47
N ALA A 109 -19.57 2.59 -8.22
CA ALA A 109 -19.81 3.65 -9.19
C ALA A 109 -18.91 3.50 -10.44
N ASN A 110 -17.68 2.99 -10.27
CA ASN A 110 -16.77 2.74 -11.39
C ASN A 110 -17.26 1.60 -12.30
N GLY A 111 -17.88 0.56 -11.75
CA GLY A 111 -18.52 -0.53 -12.50
C GLY A 111 -17.59 -1.49 -13.25
N ASN A 112 -16.27 -1.26 -13.26
CA ASN A 112 -15.32 -2.11 -13.98
C ASN A 112 -14.76 -3.27 -13.16
N PHE A 113 -14.99 -3.28 -11.85
CA PHE A 113 -14.47 -4.29 -10.93
C PHE A 113 -15.55 -4.83 -10.00
N SER A 114 -15.47 -6.12 -9.69
CA SER A 114 -16.15 -6.76 -8.57
C SER A 114 -15.26 -6.74 -7.33
N ILE A 115 -15.88 -6.55 -6.16
CA ILE A 115 -15.22 -6.69 -4.86
C ILE A 115 -15.32 -8.17 -4.47
N GLU A 116 -14.17 -8.85 -4.44
CA GLU A 116 -14.09 -10.27 -4.07
C GLU A 116 -13.92 -10.47 -2.58
N ARG A 117 -13.23 -9.54 -1.91
CA ARG A 117 -12.95 -9.53 -0.48
C ARG A 117 -12.63 -8.09 -0.05
N MET A 118 -13.12 -7.69 1.11
CA MET A 118 -12.79 -6.41 1.73
C MET A 118 -12.71 -6.60 3.23
N ASP A 119 -11.57 -6.25 3.81
CA ASP A 119 -11.29 -6.44 5.24
C ASP A 119 -10.64 -5.19 5.84
N SER A 120 -10.99 -4.94 7.10
CA SER A 120 -10.34 -3.94 7.94
C SER A 120 -9.23 -4.60 8.75
N LEU A 121 -8.02 -4.08 8.65
CA LEU A 121 -6.86 -4.62 9.34
C LEU A 121 -6.51 -3.75 10.55
N SER A 122 -6.20 -4.42 11.66
CA SER A 122 -5.57 -3.78 12.81
C SER A 122 -4.05 -3.96 12.74
N HIS A 123 -3.32 -2.86 12.74
CA HIS A 123 -1.87 -2.91 12.68
C HIS A 123 -1.29 -3.31 14.06
N ASN A 124 -0.39 -4.32 14.11
CA ASN A 124 0.18 -4.82 15.37
C ASN A 124 0.99 -3.78 16.16
N ILE A 125 1.37 -2.67 15.52
CA ILE A 125 2.04 -1.53 16.15
C ILE A 125 1.26 -1.00 17.36
N TRP A 126 -0.07 -1.04 17.33
CA TRP A 126 -0.91 -0.54 18.42
C TRP A 126 -0.84 -1.40 19.68
N LYS A 127 -0.30 -2.63 19.56
CA LYS A 127 -0.05 -3.56 20.67
C LYS A 127 1.39 -3.44 21.23
N THR A 128 2.24 -2.60 20.63
CA THR A 128 3.64 -2.44 21.05
C THR A 128 3.79 -1.46 22.22
N SER A 129 5.01 -1.35 22.76
CA SER A 129 5.32 -0.42 23.85
C SER A 129 5.12 1.03 23.42
N ARG A 130 4.85 1.92 24.39
CA ARG A 130 4.76 3.38 24.18
C ARG A 130 5.94 3.94 23.39
N GLU A 131 7.16 3.57 23.78
CA GLU A 131 8.39 3.96 23.11
C GLU A 131 8.41 3.53 21.63
N THR A 132 8.00 2.28 21.35
CA THR A 132 7.93 1.77 19.97
C THR A 132 6.90 2.52 19.13
N LYS A 133 5.71 2.79 19.69
CA LYS A 133 4.66 3.56 19.00
C LYS A 133 5.14 4.97 18.64
N ILE A 134 5.78 5.67 19.58
CA ILE A 134 6.33 7.01 19.37
C ILE A 134 7.39 6.96 18.26
N LYS A 135 8.38 6.08 18.39
CA LYS A 135 9.48 5.98 17.43
C LYS A 135 9.00 5.70 16.02
N VAL A 136 8.07 4.77 15.85
CA VAL A 136 7.53 4.44 14.52
C VAL A 136 6.68 5.58 13.97
N SER A 137 5.89 6.25 14.79
CA SER A 137 5.11 7.42 14.38
C SER A 137 6.00 8.58 13.91
N VAL A 138 7.08 8.86 14.64
CA VAL A 138 8.07 9.89 14.28
C VAL A 138 8.77 9.52 12.98
N THR A 139 9.25 8.28 12.86
CA THR A 139 9.97 7.81 11.67
C THR A 139 9.07 7.78 10.44
N GLY A 140 7.85 7.25 10.57
CA GLY A 140 6.87 7.19 9.49
C GLY A 140 6.40 8.59 9.07
N GLY A 141 6.07 9.45 10.03
CA GLY A 141 5.74 10.85 9.75
C GLY A 141 6.88 11.57 9.05
N ARG A 142 8.13 11.33 9.45
CA ARG A 142 9.31 11.89 8.78
C ARG A 142 9.43 11.42 7.34
N ALA A 143 9.31 10.11 7.09
CA ALA A 143 9.38 9.56 5.74
C ALA A 143 8.30 10.13 4.81
N VAL A 144 7.09 10.40 5.33
CA VAL A 144 5.96 10.92 4.55
C VAL A 144 6.05 12.44 4.34
N PHE A 145 6.35 13.21 5.38
CA PHE A 145 6.16 14.66 5.35
C PHE A 145 7.44 15.48 5.24
N GLN A 146 8.63 14.91 5.46
CA GLN A 146 9.87 15.69 5.45
C GLN A 146 10.06 16.41 4.11
N GLY A 147 9.91 15.72 2.98
CA GLY A 147 10.03 16.35 1.66
C GLY A 147 9.09 17.56 1.50
N LEU A 148 7.83 17.40 1.89
CA LEU A 148 6.83 18.48 1.82
C LEU A 148 7.20 19.68 2.72
N LEU A 149 7.70 19.41 3.93
CA LEU A 149 8.13 20.46 4.85
C LEU A 149 9.39 21.17 4.35
N GLU A 150 10.36 20.45 3.78
CA GLU A 150 11.56 21.02 3.20
C GLU A 150 11.22 21.92 2.00
N ASP A 151 10.32 21.46 1.12
CA ASP A 151 9.91 22.19 -0.07
C ASP A 151 9.16 23.49 0.27
N HIS A 152 8.34 23.48 1.33
CA HIS A 152 7.50 24.63 1.70
C HIS A 152 8.18 25.59 2.69
N PHE A 153 8.86 25.07 3.71
CA PHE A 153 9.43 25.87 4.81
C PHE A 153 10.96 25.93 4.82
N GLY A 154 11.61 25.12 3.99
CA GLY A 154 13.07 24.98 3.97
C GLY A 154 13.57 23.91 4.94
N ARG A 155 14.77 23.39 4.64
CA ARG A 155 15.38 22.26 5.35
C ARG A 155 15.56 22.48 6.84
N GLU A 156 16.05 23.65 7.25
CA GLU A 156 16.32 23.94 8.66
C GLU A 156 15.04 23.86 9.50
N VAL A 157 13.92 24.37 8.98
CA VAL A 157 12.63 24.32 9.66
C VAL A 157 12.14 22.88 9.75
N ALA A 158 12.21 22.12 8.66
CA ALA A 158 11.80 20.72 8.63
C ALA A 158 12.60 19.85 9.62
N GLU A 159 13.93 20.02 9.66
CA GLU A 159 14.80 19.31 10.61
C GLU A 159 14.40 19.62 12.06
N LYS A 160 14.29 20.91 12.39
CA LYS A 160 13.88 21.35 13.72
C LYS A 160 12.48 20.87 14.11
N THR A 161 11.55 20.78 13.15
CA THR A 161 10.22 20.21 13.39
C THR A 161 10.33 18.77 13.85
N PHE A 162 11.11 17.92 13.16
CA PHE A 162 11.24 16.50 13.53
C PHE A 162 12.08 16.27 14.78
N GLU A 163 13.06 17.11 15.08
CA GLU A 163 13.79 17.08 16.36
C GLU A 163 12.85 17.28 17.56
N ASN A 164 11.86 18.17 17.42
CA ASN A 164 10.88 18.43 18.47
C ASN A 164 9.69 17.45 18.44
N PHE A 165 9.48 16.75 17.32
CA PHE A 165 8.27 15.94 17.11
C PHE A 165 8.17 14.79 18.10
N GLU A 166 9.29 14.12 18.40
CA GLU A 166 9.32 13.01 19.35
C GLU A 166 8.90 13.46 20.75
N THR A 167 9.49 14.54 21.27
CA THR A 167 9.12 15.11 22.58
C THR A 167 7.66 15.55 22.60
N LYS A 168 7.19 16.23 21.55
CA LYS A 168 5.79 16.68 21.46
C LYS A 168 4.81 15.53 21.41
N LEU A 169 5.16 14.45 20.72
CA LEU A 169 4.33 13.26 20.62
C LEU A 169 4.28 12.50 21.94
N ASP A 170 5.39 12.43 22.67
CA ASP A 170 5.42 11.82 24.00
C ASP A 170 4.62 12.63 25.03
N GLU A 171 4.74 13.97 25.00
CA GLU A 171 3.90 14.87 25.82
C GLU A 171 2.40 14.69 25.54
N ASN A 172 2.04 14.38 24.28
CA ASN A 172 0.66 14.22 23.82
C ASN A 172 0.34 12.77 23.44
N PHE A 173 0.91 11.81 24.16
CA PHE A 173 0.86 10.40 23.80
C PHE A 173 -0.56 9.84 23.64
N SER A 174 -1.56 10.43 24.31
CA SER A 174 -2.98 10.06 24.15
C SER A 174 -3.53 10.19 22.73
N ILE A 175 -2.87 10.96 21.85
CA ILE A 175 -3.22 11.05 20.42
C ILE A 175 -2.97 9.70 19.72
N ILE A 176 -1.94 8.98 20.13
CA ILE A 176 -1.50 7.71 19.52
C ILE A 176 -1.73 6.49 20.43
N ASP A 177 -2.15 6.70 21.68
CA ASP A 177 -2.39 5.63 22.64
C ASP A 177 -3.87 5.28 22.77
N GLY A 178 -4.30 4.29 21.98
CA GLY A 178 -5.43 3.41 22.31
C GLY A 178 -6.85 3.93 21.97
N ALA A 179 -7.68 2.97 21.52
CA ALA A 179 -9.13 2.94 21.33
C ALA A 179 -9.81 3.95 20.37
N ALA A 180 -9.37 5.21 20.27
CA ALA A 180 -10.06 6.21 19.45
C ALA A 180 -9.63 6.22 17.97
N HIS A 181 -8.48 5.62 17.68
CA HIS A 181 -7.86 5.60 16.34
C HIS A 181 -7.34 4.20 16.04
N GLU A 182 -8.26 3.24 15.86
CA GLU A 182 -7.91 2.10 15.00
C GLU A 182 -7.64 2.72 13.62
N HIS A 183 -6.37 2.97 13.31
CA HIS A 183 -5.97 3.19 11.94
C HIS A 183 -6.28 1.89 11.20
N ILE A 184 -7.41 1.91 10.51
CA ILE A 184 -7.88 0.79 9.71
C ILE A 184 -7.10 0.86 8.40
N ASP A 185 -6.16 -0.06 8.23
CA ASP A 185 -5.65 -0.36 6.91
C ASP A 185 -6.71 -1.20 6.21
N HIS A 186 -7.11 -0.81 5.00
CA HIS A 186 -8.07 -1.60 4.21
C HIS A 186 -7.33 -2.58 3.32
N PHE A 187 -7.69 -3.86 3.38
CA PHE A 187 -7.34 -4.82 2.35
C PHE A 187 -8.53 -5.02 1.42
N ILE A 188 -8.30 -4.88 0.12
CA ILE A 188 -9.35 -4.99 -0.89
C ILE A 188 -8.86 -5.86 -2.04
N LEU A 189 -9.53 -6.97 -2.26
CA LEU A 189 -9.30 -7.83 -3.42
C LEU A 189 -10.35 -7.51 -4.49
N LEU A 190 -9.89 -7.05 -5.64
CA LEU A 190 -10.73 -6.70 -6.77
C LEU A 190 -10.49 -7.65 -7.94
N LYS A 191 -11.55 -7.95 -8.67
CA LYS A 191 -11.50 -8.68 -9.94
C LYS A 191 -12.12 -7.84 -11.04
N ARG A 192 -11.48 -7.79 -12.21
CA ARG A 192 -11.99 -7.04 -13.35
C ARG A 192 -13.23 -7.73 -13.92
N ASN A 193 -14.28 -6.96 -14.19
CA ASN A 193 -15.46 -7.43 -14.90
C ASN A 193 -15.09 -7.67 -16.37
N VAL A 194 -15.39 -8.86 -16.89
CA VAL A 194 -15.23 -9.18 -18.31
C VAL A 194 -16.59 -8.96 -18.95
N ASN A 195 -16.75 -7.83 -19.63
CA ASN A 195 -17.91 -7.54 -20.46
C ASN A 195 -17.74 -8.13 -21.85
#